data_AF-A0AAN8DIB7-F1
#
_entry.id   AF-A0AAN8DIB7-F1
#
_cell.length_a   1.000
_cell.length_b   1.000
_cell.length_c   1.000
_cell.angle_alpha   90.00
_cell.angle_beta   90.00
_cell.angle_gamma   90.00
#
_symmetry.space_group_name_H-M   'P 1'
#
loop_
_entity.id
_entity.type
_entity.pdbx_description
1 polymer ?
#
loop_
_entity_poly.entity_id
_entity_poly.type
_entity_poly.pdbx_seq_one_letter_code
_entity_poly.pdbx_strand_id
1 'polypeptide(L)'
;MPPKKRNTGTTHSKELKSAESVSPDKKDSPELSVKKHRDKDAEFVTLCKSLHVTDLLCDHAWKLWKSVEDSMAEIADTQKRVWGACLFVSGIDVDVSCFTLTQVLKAIILNVKQFVDLVRKLDVNMDTISTKVNSALTRVEKKYDVTLALYQRFEKTCKNIFALVSDDQERETTRSCWTMFLLAKGRALQMEDDLVISFQLLLCTLELFIKRCPSDLLQPLYKSALSKVQSPPTRTSRRNQSKVKTRPPEPEVDFQLLKTLCEENECNAEEVKNVYQTSFSAFLDSLDLSRSPDFPQANDINQQYEEHYLKSRDIDGRLFFDRDETVVPPKVEISQVERTPKKNLPDEDGILIPPQTPIRAAMTSIQQLRGDLTSSGDQPSTNLATYFKNCTVDPTQGVLKRLETLGQVFSQRFGQAVGLHCVALGLQRFKLGVRLYYKVMEAMLKSEEKRLSVQNFSKLLNDSTFHTSLLACALEVVMATYGESSFKTGGYNHGGSGDPVETNVCFPWILDVVNLSAFDFYKVIESFIKAEPTLSKDIVKHLETSENLIMERIAWRP
;
A
#
# COMPACT_ATOMS: atom_id res chain seq x y z
N MET A 1 12.31 49.06 -62.51
CA MET A 1 11.96 48.92 -63.95
C MET A 1 11.80 47.43 -64.26
N PRO A 2 10.84 46.99 -65.11
CA PRO A 2 10.65 45.60 -65.53
C PRO A 2 11.41 45.29 -66.85
N PRO A 3 11.62 44.01 -67.25
CA PRO A 3 10.60 43.17 -67.94
C PRO A 3 10.31 41.84 -67.17
N LYS A 4 9.18 41.10 -67.30
CA LYS A 4 8.41 40.55 -68.45
C LYS A 4 9.19 39.39 -69.16
N LYS A 5 8.57 38.33 -69.72
CA LYS A 5 7.27 38.28 -70.44
C LYS A 5 6.79 36.83 -70.79
N ARG A 6 5.48 36.53 -70.59
CA ARG A 6 4.60 35.59 -71.40
C ARG A 6 4.98 34.09 -71.48
N ASN A 7 4.16 33.10 -71.91
CA ASN A 7 2.77 32.91 -72.44
C ASN A 7 2.42 31.39 -72.20
N THR A 8 1.25 30.73 -72.39
CA THR A 8 -0.23 30.92 -72.55
C THR A 8 -0.87 29.50 -72.47
N GLY A 9 -2.19 29.24 -72.35
CA GLY A 9 -3.38 30.09 -72.24
C GLY A 9 -4.71 29.28 -72.34
N THR A 10 -5.84 29.92 -72.01
CA THR A 10 -7.25 29.57 -72.40
C THR A 10 -7.77 28.12 -72.32
N THR A 11 -8.53 27.86 -71.24
CA THR A 11 -9.92 27.34 -71.23
C THR A 11 -10.40 26.31 -72.27
N HIS A 12 -10.90 25.17 -71.78
CA HIS A 12 -12.13 24.53 -72.28
C HIS A 12 -12.86 23.79 -71.16
N SER A 13 -14.19 23.86 -71.14
CA SER A 13 -15.06 23.07 -70.26
C SER A 13 -15.72 21.92 -71.02
N LYS A 14 -15.81 20.74 -70.40
CA LYS A 14 -16.71 19.63 -70.76
C LYS A 14 -16.86 18.66 -69.57
N GLU A 15 -17.98 17.95 -69.54
CA GLU A 15 -18.46 17.18 -68.38
C GLU A 15 -18.04 15.70 -68.42
N LEU A 16 -18.49 14.94 -67.40
CA LEU A 16 -18.83 13.51 -67.44
C LEU A 16 -17.68 12.48 -67.57
N LYS A 17 -17.23 11.93 -66.43
CA LYS A 17 -17.84 10.72 -65.84
C LYS A 17 -17.20 10.28 -64.50
N SER A 18 -17.90 9.38 -63.81
CA SER A 18 -17.46 8.76 -62.55
C SER A 18 -16.33 7.74 -62.76
N ALA A 19 -15.42 7.67 -61.78
CA ALA A 19 -14.62 6.49 -61.46
C ALA A 19 -14.37 6.48 -59.95
N GLU A 20 -14.73 5.39 -59.26
CA GLU A 20 -14.45 5.21 -57.84
C GLU A 20 -12.99 4.81 -57.63
N SER A 21 -12.18 5.67 -57.01
CA SER A 21 -10.84 5.31 -56.52
C SER A 21 -10.89 5.07 -55.02
N VAL A 22 -10.85 3.80 -54.60
CA VAL A 22 -10.84 3.41 -53.19
C VAL A 22 -9.57 3.93 -52.51
N SER A 23 -9.72 4.80 -51.51
CA SER A 23 -8.62 5.25 -50.64
C SER A 23 -8.44 4.28 -49.46
N PRO A 24 -7.32 3.54 -49.35
CA PRO A 24 -7.08 2.57 -48.28
C PRO A 24 -6.57 3.26 -47.01
N ASP A 25 -7.32 4.21 -46.47
CA ASP A 25 -6.90 5.05 -45.33
C ASP A 25 -8.03 5.23 -44.30
N LYS A 26 -8.65 4.10 -43.92
CA LYS A 26 -9.41 4.04 -42.65
C LYS A 26 -8.42 3.83 -41.52
N LYS A 27 -8.03 4.92 -40.86
CA LYS A 27 -7.64 4.85 -39.45
C LYS A 27 -8.77 4.14 -38.70
N ASP A 28 -8.45 3.10 -37.93
CA ASP A 28 -9.43 2.51 -37.02
C ASP A 28 -9.90 3.56 -36.01
N SER A 29 -11.22 3.72 -35.93
CA SER A 29 -11.85 4.51 -34.90
C SER A 29 -11.70 3.78 -33.55
N PRO A 30 -11.28 4.45 -32.47
CA PRO A 30 -11.25 3.83 -31.14
C PRO A 30 -12.65 3.51 -30.58
N GLU A 31 -13.71 3.98 -31.24
CA GLU A 31 -15.11 3.79 -30.86
C GLU A 31 -15.72 2.49 -31.40
N LEU A 32 -16.59 1.87 -30.60
CA LEU A 32 -17.25 0.59 -30.92
C LEU A 32 -18.15 0.65 -32.15
N SER A 33 -17.83 -0.14 -33.17
CA SER A 33 -18.63 -0.21 -34.40
C SER A 33 -19.79 -1.19 -34.25
N VAL A 34 -20.97 -0.68 -33.86
CA VAL A 34 -22.25 -1.42 -33.77
C VAL A 34 -22.68 -2.09 -35.10
N LYS A 35 -21.99 -1.79 -36.21
CA LYS A 35 -22.18 -2.46 -37.51
C LYS A 35 -21.29 -3.69 -37.71
N LYS A 36 -20.13 -3.78 -37.04
CA LYS A 36 -19.27 -4.97 -37.03
C LYS A 36 -19.92 -6.07 -36.19
N HIS A 37 -20.26 -5.76 -34.93
CA HIS A 37 -20.72 -6.69 -33.90
C HIS A 37 -22.21 -7.07 -33.96
N ARG A 38 -22.76 -7.34 -35.15
CA ARG A 38 -24.20 -7.67 -35.34
C ARG A 38 -24.54 -9.15 -35.16
N ASP A 39 -23.51 -9.97 -35.13
CA ASP A 39 -23.46 -11.40 -34.85
C ASP A 39 -23.51 -11.73 -33.34
N LYS A 40 -23.21 -10.73 -32.49
CA LYS A 40 -23.13 -10.85 -31.03
C LYS A 40 -24.46 -10.48 -30.36
N ASP A 41 -24.58 -10.83 -29.10
CA ASP A 41 -25.76 -10.50 -28.31
C ASP A 41 -25.97 -8.97 -28.17
N ALA A 42 -27.23 -8.53 -28.27
CA ALA A 42 -27.60 -7.11 -28.27
C ALA A 42 -27.44 -6.43 -26.91
N GLU A 43 -27.60 -7.16 -25.80
CA GLU A 43 -27.31 -6.66 -24.45
C GLU A 43 -25.80 -6.62 -24.21
N PHE A 44 -25.04 -7.63 -24.66
CA PHE A 44 -23.56 -7.60 -24.61
C PHE A 44 -22.98 -6.38 -25.35
N VAL A 45 -23.44 -6.15 -26.58
CA VAL A 45 -23.01 -4.98 -27.38
C VAL A 45 -23.50 -3.66 -26.76
N THR A 46 -24.56 -3.67 -25.95
CA THR A 46 -25.02 -2.49 -25.21
C THR A 46 -24.20 -2.23 -23.94
N LEU A 47 -23.79 -3.28 -23.21
CA LEU A 47 -22.82 -3.21 -22.12
C LEU A 47 -21.47 -2.65 -22.62
N CYS A 48 -20.99 -3.14 -23.76
CA CYS A 48 -19.76 -2.65 -24.40
C CYS A 48 -19.83 -1.14 -24.71
N LYS A 49 -20.97 -0.62 -25.20
CA LYS A 49 -21.15 0.83 -25.42
C LYS A 49 -21.08 1.62 -24.12
N SER A 50 -21.80 1.20 -23.07
CA SER A 50 -21.82 1.93 -21.79
C SER A 50 -20.44 2.00 -21.12
N LEU A 51 -19.59 1.00 -21.36
CA LEU A 51 -18.22 0.92 -20.88
C LEU A 51 -17.17 1.47 -21.89
N HIS A 52 -17.61 2.11 -22.98
CA HIS A 52 -16.75 2.73 -24.00
C HIS A 52 -15.68 1.77 -24.55
N VAL A 53 -16.05 0.50 -24.72
CA VAL A 53 -15.18 -0.62 -25.13
C VAL A 53 -14.78 -0.48 -26.60
N THR A 54 -13.50 -0.72 -26.94
CA THR A 54 -13.02 -0.74 -28.34
C THR A 54 -13.51 -1.98 -29.09
N ASP A 55 -13.49 -1.93 -30.43
CA ASP A 55 -13.79 -3.11 -31.26
C ASP A 55 -12.93 -4.34 -30.86
N LEU A 56 -11.62 -4.15 -30.69
CA LEU A 56 -10.68 -5.21 -30.31
C LEU A 56 -11.05 -5.87 -28.98
N LEU A 57 -11.35 -5.08 -27.95
CA LEU A 57 -11.72 -5.61 -26.63
C LEU A 57 -13.11 -6.28 -26.66
N CYS A 58 -14.04 -5.79 -27.49
CA CYS A 58 -15.32 -6.43 -27.74
C CYS A 58 -15.19 -7.79 -28.47
N ASP A 59 -14.19 -7.96 -29.32
CA ASP A 59 -13.86 -9.24 -29.97
C ASP A 59 -13.23 -10.23 -28.99
N HIS A 60 -12.23 -9.81 -28.21
CA HIS A 60 -11.59 -10.67 -27.22
C HIS A 60 -12.55 -11.11 -26.10
N ALA A 61 -13.32 -10.18 -25.53
CA ALA A 61 -14.27 -10.52 -24.45
C ALA A 61 -15.43 -11.40 -24.92
N TRP A 62 -15.86 -11.28 -26.19
CA TRP A 62 -16.85 -12.19 -26.75
C TRP A 62 -16.28 -13.59 -27.01
N LYS A 63 -15.04 -13.68 -27.47
CA LYS A 63 -14.33 -14.97 -27.59
C LYS A 63 -14.18 -15.66 -26.23
N LEU A 64 -13.77 -14.92 -25.20
CA LEU A 64 -13.64 -15.43 -23.83
C LEU A 64 -14.99 -15.87 -23.24
N TRP A 65 -16.05 -15.09 -23.46
CA TRP A 65 -17.42 -15.50 -23.13
C TRP A 65 -17.77 -16.86 -23.79
N LYS A 66 -17.48 -17.02 -25.08
CA LYS A 66 -17.77 -18.26 -25.82
C LYS A 66 -16.93 -19.47 -25.41
N SER A 67 -15.84 -19.31 -24.66
CA SER A 67 -15.12 -20.44 -24.03
C SER A 67 -15.64 -20.81 -22.64
N VAL A 68 -16.44 -19.97 -21.98
CA VAL A 68 -17.02 -20.25 -20.64
C VAL A 68 -18.55 -20.40 -20.66
N GLU A 69 -19.19 -20.21 -21.82
CA GLU A 69 -20.65 -20.28 -22.00
C GLU A 69 -21.24 -21.64 -21.58
N ASP A 70 -20.55 -22.75 -21.87
CA ASP A 70 -20.96 -24.11 -21.47
C ASP A 70 -20.83 -24.35 -19.95
N SER A 71 -19.87 -23.68 -19.28
CA SER A 71 -19.63 -23.78 -17.82
C SER A 71 -20.54 -22.87 -16.98
N MET A 72 -21.49 -22.16 -17.58
CA MET A 72 -22.38 -21.22 -16.89
C MET A 72 -23.16 -21.82 -15.70
N ALA A 73 -23.47 -23.11 -15.76
CA ALA A 73 -24.15 -23.82 -14.68
C ALA A 73 -23.30 -23.94 -13.40
N GLU A 74 -21.98 -23.98 -13.54
CA GLU A 74 -21.02 -24.11 -12.43
C GLU A 74 -20.62 -22.74 -11.86
N ILE A 75 -20.51 -21.73 -12.73
CA ILE A 75 -20.31 -20.32 -12.34
C ILE A 75 -21.49 -19.82 -11.49
N ALA A 76 -22.72 -20.22 -11.84
CA ALA A 76 -23.95 -19.92 -11.12
C ALA A 76 -24.20 -18.41 -10.86
N ASP A 77 -24.00 -17.58 -11.89
CA ASP A 77 -24.34 -16.15 -11.90
C ASP A 77 -24.96 -15.75 -13.26
N THR A 78 -25.42 -14.51 -13.40
CA THR A 78 -26.07 -14.00 -14.61
C THR A 78 -25.08 -13.78 -15.75
N GLN A 79 -25.52 -14.10 -16.98
CA GLN A 79 -24.77 -13.88 -18.22
C GLN A 79 -24.21 -12.45 -18.35
N LYS A 80 -24.99 -11.42 -17.98
CA LYS A 80 -24.56 -10.01 -18.01
C LYS A 80 -23.36 -9.74 -17.09
N ARG A 81 -23.28 -10.37 -15.93
CA ARG A 81 -22.14 -10.24 -15.00
C ARG A 81 -20.91 -10.97 -15.52
N VAL A 82 -21.09 -12.18 -16.06
CA VAL A 82 -19.99 -12.94 -16.67
C VAL A 82 -19.40 -12.19 -17.87
N TRP A 83 -20.22 -11.53 -18.70
CA TRP A 83 -19.72 -10.62 -19.75
C TRP A 83 -18.87 -9.47 -19.19
N GLY A 84 -19.25 -8.86 -18.06
CA GLY A 84 -18.45 -7.81 -17.41
C GLY A 84 -17.11 -8.34 -16.87
N ALA A 85 -17.10 -9.55 -16.32
CA ALA A 85 -15.89 -10.23 -15.92
C ALA A 85 -14.99 -10.57 -17.14
N CYS A 86 -15.57 -11.09 -18.23
CA CYS A 86 -14.84 -11.37 -19.48
C CYS A 86 -14.22 -10.10 -20.10
N LEU A 87 -14.91 -8.96 -20.02
CA LEU A 87 -14.40 -7.65 -20.43
C LEU A 87 -13.19 -7.21 -19.59
N PHE A 88 -13.24 -7.41 -18.27
CA PHE A 88 -12.13 -7.10 -17.36
C PHE A 88 -10.90 -7.99 -17.59
N VAL A 89 -11.09 -9.31 -17.64
CA VAL A 89 -10.01 -10.29 -17.92
C VAL A 89 -9.34 -9.94 -19.26
N SER A 90 -10.14 -9.84 -20.34
CA SER A 90 -9.62 -9.52 -21.67
C SER A 90 -8.90 -8.16 -21.71
N GLY A 91 -9.42 -7.14 -21.00
CA GLY A 91 -8.83 -5.80 -20.97
C GLY A 91 -7.44 -5.77 -20.33
N ILE A 92 -7.19 -6.63 -19.35
CA ILE A 92 -5.87 -6.83 -18.75
C ILE A 92 -4.97 -7.65 -19.68
N ASP A 93 -5.46 -8.74 -20.28
CA ASP A 93 -4.64 -9.58 -21.16
C ASP A 93 -4.14 -8.82 -22.40
N VAL A 94 -4.97 -7.98 -23.03
CA VAL A 94 -4.59 -7.19 -24.22
C VAL A 94 -4.08 -5.76 -23.93
N ASP A 95 -3.92 -5.36 -22.66
CA ASP A 95 -3.50 -4.01 -22.24
C ASP A 95 -4.42 -2.86 -22.77
N VAL A 96 -5.73 -3.09 -22.83
CA VAL A 96 -6.73 -2.14 -23.34
C VAL A 96 -7.59 -1.55 -22.21
N SER A 97 -7.25 -0.34 -21.76
CA SER A 97 -7.92 0.36 -20.65
C SER A 97 -9.07 1.28 -21.11
N CYS A 98 -10.23 0.71 -21.44
CA CYS A 98 -11.43 1.49 -21.84
C CYS A 98 -12.15 2.16 -20.65
N PHE A 99 -12.35 1.42 -19.57
CA PHE A 99 -13.21 1.75 -18.42
C PHE A 99 -12.42 1.77 -17.10
N THR A 100 -13.05 2.21 -16.00
CA THR A 100 -12.57 1.97 -14.63
C THR A 100 -13.24 0.73 -14.03
N LEU A 101 -12.65 0.14 -12.99
CA LEU A 101 -13.29 -0.99 -12.29
C LEU A 101 -14.64 -0.56 -11.67
N THR A 102 -14.73 0.64 -11.08
CA THR A 102 -16.02 1.19 -10.62
C THR A 102 -17.08 1.25 -11.72
N GLN A 103 -16.72 1.58 -12.97
CA GLN A 103 -17.66 1.58 -14.10
C GLN A 103 -18.18 0.16 -14.41
N VAL A 104 -17.30 -0.85 -14.40
CA VAL A 104 -17.70 -2.26 -14.59
C VAL A 104 -18.66 -2.70 -13.49
N LEU A 105 -18.29 -2.49 -12.22
CA LEU A 105 -19.07 -2.86 -11.04
C LEU A 105 -20.49 -2.26 -11.09
N LYS A 106 -20.61 -0.97 -11.44
CA LYS A 106 -21.92 -0.30 -11.59
C LYS A 106 -22.71 -0.81 -12.80
N ALA A 107 -22.06 -1.17 -13.90
CA ALA A 107 -22.75 -1.68 -15.08
C ALA A 107 -23.35 -3.10 -14.89
N ILE A 108 -22.73 -3.94 -14.04
CA ILE A 108 -23.16 -5.33 -13.79
C ILE A 108 -23.79 -5.56 -12.40
N ILE A 109 -23.85 -4.52 -11.56
CA ILE A 109 -24.48 -4.54 -10.23
C ILE A 109 -23.85 -5.61 -9.33
N LEU A 110 -22.57 -5.39 -9.01
CA LEU A 110 -21.75 -6.17 -8.08
C LEU A 110 -20.89 -5.25 -7.21
N ASN A 111 -20.52 -5.71 -6.01
CA ASN A 111 -19.41 -5.12 -5.25
C ASN A 111 -18.07 -5.80 -5.54
N VAL A 112 -16.98 -5.19 -5.09
CA VAL A 112 -15.60 -5.66 -5.32
C VAL A 112 -15.40 -7.13 -4.94
N LYS A 113 -15.86 -7.58 -3.76
CA LYS A 113 -15.67 -8.98 -3.33
C LYS A 113 -16.44 -9.95 -4.23
N GLN A 114 -17.72 -9.68 -4.48
CA GLN A 114 -18.52 -10.52 -5.38
C GLN A 114 -17.93 -10.58 -6.80
N PHE A 115 -17.34 -9.48 -7.28
CA PHE A 115 -16.67 -9.43 -8.58
C PHE A 115 -15.37 -10.23 -8.59
N VAL A 116 -14.56 -10.16 -7.52
CA VAL A 116 -13.36 -10.98 -7.36
C VAL A 116 -13.71 -12.47 -7.33
N ASP A 117 -14.74 -12.85 -6.57
CA ASP A 117 -15.24 -14.23 -6.52
C ASP A 117 -15.78 -14.70 -7.88
N LEU A 118 -16.51 -13.83 -8.61
CA LEU A 118 -17.01 -14.14 -9.96
C LEU A 118 -15.87 -14.30 -10.97
N VAL A 119 -14.85 -13.44 -10.96
CA VAL A 119 -13.70 -13.58 -11.86
C VAL A 119 -12.98 -14.89 -11.54
N ARG A 120 -12.71 -15.21 -10.26
CA ARG A 120 -12.08 -16.49 -9.86
C ARG A 120 -12.85 -17.72 -10.35
N LYS A 121 -14.19 -17.68 -10.37
CA LYS A 121 -15.04 -18.76 -10.91
C LYS A 121 -14.89 -19.00 -12.42
N LEU A 122 -14.29 -18.09 -13.20
CA LEU A 122 -14.07 -18.32 -14.63
C LEU A 122 -12.93 -19.31 -14.91
N ASP A 123 -12.05 -19.56 -13.94
CA ASP A 123 -10.86 -20.41 -14.10
C ASP A 123 -11.15 -21.91 -13.90
N VAL A 124 -12.31 -22.38 -14.37
CA VAL A 124 -12.81 -23.76 -14.18
C VAL A 124 -11.78 -24.82 -14.59
N ASN A 125 -11.00 -24.55 -15.64
CA ASN A 125 -10.00 -25.44 -16.21
C ASN A 125 -8.54 -25.07 -15.83
N MET A 126 -8.32 -24.05 -14.98
CA MET A 126 -7.00 -23.49 -14.63
C MET A 126 -6.19 -22.94 -15.82
N ASP A 127 -6.83 -22.63 -16.95
CA ASP A 127 -6.24 -22.04 -18.16
C ASP A 127 -6.97 -20.79 -18.68
N THR A 128 -8.07 -20.37 -18.03
CA THR A 128 -8.86 -19.20 -18.42
C THR A 128 -8.20 -17.89 -17.96
N ILE A 129 -7.55 -17.90 -16.79
CA ILE A 129 -6.99 -16.71 -16.14
C ILE A 129 -5.47 -16.70 -16.22
N SER A 130 -4.91 -15.69 -16.90
CA SER A 130 -3.46 -15.48 -16.96
C SER A 130 -2.88 -15.06 -15.59
N THR A 131 -1.58 -15.29 -15.38
CA THR A 131 -0.86 -14.82 -14.17
C THR A 131 -1.04 -13.32 -13.96
N LYS A 132 -0.96 -12.56 -15.07
CA LYS A 132 -1.19 -11.12 -15.15
C LYS A 132 -2.57 -10.70 -14.63
N VAL A 133 -3.64 -11.40 -15.04
CA VAL A 133 -5.01 -11.18 -14.56
C VAL A 133 -5.13 -11.55 -13.07
N ASN A 134 -4.55 -12.67 -12.63
CA ASN A 134 -4.62 -13.09 -11.23
C ASN A 134 -3.88 -12.12 -10.28
N SER A 135 -2.69 -11.64 -10.65
CA SER A 135 -1.97 -10.58 -9.92
C SER A 135 -2.73 -9.25 -9.93
N ALA A 136 -3.39 -8.89 -11.04
CA ALA A 136 -4.25 -7.72 -11.10
C ALA A 136 -5.47 -7.83 -10.18
N LEU A 137 -6.13 -8.99 -10.14
CA LEU A 137 -7.27 -9.26 -9.28
C LEU A 137 -6.89 -9.27 -7.79
N THR A 138 -5.73 -9.88 -7.47
CA THR A 138 -5.17 -9.90 -6.12
C THR A 138 -4.80 -8.50 -5.64
N ARG A 139 -4.21 -7.66 -6.50
CA ARG A 139 -3.92 -6.25 -6.18
C ARG A 139 -5.20 -5.46 -5.91
N VAL A 140 -6.23 -5.61 -6.74
CA VAL A 140 -7.56 -5.00 -6.52
C VAL A 140 -8.14 -5.43 -5.17
N GLU A 141 -8.10 -6.72 -4.84
CA GLU A 141 -8.65 -7.23 -3.59
C GLU A 141 -7.92 -6.66 -2.36
N LYS A 142 -6.58 -6.68 -2.35
CA LYS A 142 -5.80 -6.11 -1.24
C LYS A 142 -6.02 -4.60 -1.08
N LYS A 143 -6.01 -3.85 -2.19
CA LYS A 143 -6.22 -2.39 -2.22
C LYS A 143 -7.60 -2.02 -1.70
N TYR A 144 -8.62 -2.82 -2.03
CA TYR A 144 -9.97 -2.69 -1.48
C TYR A 144 -9.99 -2.93 0.04
N ASP A 145 -9.45 -4.04 0.53
CA ASP A 145 -9.48 -4.37 1.97
C ASP A 145 -8.72 -3.34 2.82
N VAL A 146 -7.58 -2.85 2.32
CA VAL A 146 -6.80 -1.77 2.94
C VAL A 146 -7.58 -0.46 2.96
N THR A 147 -8.21 -0.07 1.84
CA THR A 147 -9.01 1.17 1.76
C THR A 147 -10.25 1.10 2.66
N LEU A 148 -10.91 -0.06 2.73
CA LEU A 148 -12.03 -0.31 3.64
C LEU A 148 -11.61 -0.20 5.10
N ALA A 149 -10.48 -0.81 5.50
CA ALA A 149 -9.97 -0.73 6.87
C ALA A 149 -9.58 0.71 7.26
N LEU A 150 -8.96 1.46 6.34
CA LEU A 150 -8.63 2.88 6.50
C LEU A 150 -9.90 3.73 6.63
N TYR A 151 -10.91 3.51 5.79
CA TYR A 151 -12.19 4.23 5.86
C TYR A 151 -12.95 3.94 7.17
N GLN A 152 -13.01 2.67 7.61
CA GLN A 152 -13.64 2.30 8.88
C GLN A 152 -12.95 2.97 10.09
N ARG A 153 -11.61 3.08 10.07
CA ARG A 153 -10.88 3.78 11.12
C ARG A 153 -11.07 5.30 11.01
N PHE A 154 -11.07 5.86 9.81
CA PHE A 154 -11.38 7.26 9.54
C PHE A 154 -12.75 7.67 10.09
N GLU A 155 -13.83 6.95 9.72
CA GLU A 155 -15.19 7.26 10.18
C GLU A 155 -15.32 7.16 11.71
N LYS A 156 -14.55 6.28 12.36
CA LYS A 156 -14.49 6.21 13.83
C LYS A 156 -13.70 7.37 14.44
N THR A 157 -12.54 7.69 13.89
CA THR A 157 -11.64 8.73 14.43
C THR A 157 -12.23 10.14 14.22
N CYS A 158 -12.91 10.40 13.10
CA CYS A 158 -13.58 11.69 12.85
C CYS A 158 -14.70 12.00 13.85
N LYS A 159 -15.45 11.00 14.34
CA LYS A 159 -16.47 11.19 15.38
C LYS A 159 -15.90 11.65 16.74
N ASN A 160 -14.60 11.38 16.98
CA ASN A 160 -13.88 11.89 18.15
C ASN A 160 -13.25 13.28 17.90
N ILE A 161 -13.10 13.69 16.64
CA ILE A 161 -12.43 14.94 16.23
C ILE A 161 -13.42 16.07 15.97
N PHE A 162 -14.44 15.81 15.17
CA PHE A 162 -15.40 16.81 14.71
C PHE A 162 -16.69 16.77 15.55
N ALA A 163 -17.34 17.93 15.64
CA ALA A 163 -18.56 18.17 16.38
C ALA A 163 -19.72 18.42 15.41
N LEU A 164 -20.89 17.87 15.73
CA LEU A 164 -22.13 18.05 14.97
C LEU A 164 -22.67 19.47 15.21
N VAL A 165 -22.17 20.44 14.46
CA VAL A 165 -22.62 21.85 14.49
C VAL A 165 -23.70 22.09 13.42
N SER A 166 -23.45 21.63 12.19
CA SER A 166 -24.47 21.38 11.17
C SER A 166 -24.08 20.13 10.38
N ASP A 167 -25.06 19.32 10.00
CA ASP A 167 -24.83 18.01 9.37
C ASP A 167 -24.09 18.16 8.04
N ASP A 168 -24.52 19.10 7.19
CA ASP A 168 -23.90 19.37 5.89
C ASP A 168 -22.43 19.82 6.00
N GLN A 169 -22.11 20.74 6.93
CA GLN A 169 -20.76 21.33 7.02
C GLN A 169 -19.75 20.38 7.66
N GLU A 170 -20.16 19.58 8.66
CA GLU A 170 -19.33 18.50 9.19
C GLU A 170 -19.09 17.45 8.10
N ARG A 171 -20.16 17.00 7.43
CA ARG A 171 -20.09 15.99 6.38
C ARG A 171 -19.24 16.46 5.18
N GLU A 172 -19.30 17.73 4.78
CA GLU A 172 -18.43 18.28 3.73
C GLU A 172 -16.96 18.38 4.17
N THR A 173 -16.71 18.81 5.41
CA THR A 173 -15.36 18.84 6.02
C THR A 173 -14.74 17.44 6.02
N THR A 174 -15.51 16.46 6.48
CA THR A 174 -15.08 15.05 6.58
C THR A 174 -14.94 14.40 5.19
N ARG A 175 -15.85 14.66 4.22
CA ARG A 175 -15.67 14.21 2.82
C ARG A 175 -14.40 14.79 2.20
N SER A 176 -14.12 16.08 2.43
CA SER A 176 -12.94 16.76 1.91
C SER A 176 -11.66 16.20 2.53
N CYS A 177 -11.66 15.88 3.83
CA CYS A 177 -10.54 15.23 4.49
C CYS A 177 -10.26 13.81 3.94
N TRP A 178 -11.31 13.02 3.68
CA TRP A 178 -11.17 11.70 3.06
C TRP A 178 -10.61 11.79 1.63
N THR A 179 -11.12 12.73 0.83
CA THR A 179 -10.69 12.93 -0.56
C THR A 179 -9.24 13.43 -0.64
N MET A 180 -8.84 14.34 0.28
CA MET A 180 -7.45 14.76 0.43
C MET A 180 -6.55 13.58 0.79
N PHE A 181 -6.98 12.72 1.72
CA PHE A 181 -6.20 11.54 2.10
C PHE A 181 -6.01 10.57 0.93
N LEU A 182 -7.06 10.27 0.17
CA LEU A 182 -6.97 9.41 -1.01
C LEU A 182 -5.99 9.97 -2.06
N LEU A 183 -6.05 11.28 -2.30
CA LEU A 183 -5.13 11.98 -3.19
C LEU A 183 -3.69 11.97 -2.68
N ALA A 184 -3.49 12.16 -1.36
CA ALA A 184 -2.19 12.06 -0.71
C ALA A 184 -1.60 10.65 -0.85
N LYS A 185 -2.38 9.61 -0.52
CA LYS A 185 -1.98 8.20 -0.67
C LYS A 185 -1.58 7.89 -2.11
N GLY A 186 -2.41 8.30 -3.07
CA GLY A 186 -2.21 8.05 -4.50
C GLY A 186 -1.07 8.84 -5.16
N ARG A 187 -0.56 9.92 -4.54
CA ARG A 187 0.60 10.69 -5.02
C ARG A 187 1.90 10.40 -4.26
N ALA A 188 1.82 10.08 -2.96
CA ALA A 188 2.99 9.90 -2.11
C ALA A 188 3.49 8.45 -2.03
N LEU A 189 2.60 7.45 -2.16
CA LEU A 189 2.93 6.03 -2.02
C LEU A 189 2.83 5.29 -3.35
N GLN A 190 3.78 4.40 -3.60
CA GLN A 190 3.83 3.47 -4.74
C GLN A 190 3.32 2.07 -4.35
N MET A 191 3.41 1.71 -3.06
CA MET A 191 2.84 0.47 -2.51
C MET A 191 1.37 0.69 -2.17
N GLU A 192 0.48 0.12 -2.98
CA GLU A 192 -0.94 0.41 -2.89
C GLU A 192 -1.64 -0.31 -1.71
N ASP A 193 -1.10 -1.46 -1.28
CA ASP A 193 -1.60 -2.32 -0.21
C ASP A 193 -0.88 -2.16 1.15
N ASP A 194 0.03 -1.20 1.31
CA ASP A 194 0.54 -0.83 2.63
C ASP A 194 -0.59 -0.24 3.49
N LEU A 195 -0.83 -0.84 4.66
CA LEU A 195 -1.82 -0.38 5.63
C LEU A 195 -1.26 0.65 6.62
N VAL A 196 0.01 0.49 7.05
CA VAL A 196 0.57 1.23 8.19
C VAL A 196 0.98 2.65 7.82
N ILE A 197 1.79 2.82 6.78
CA ILE A 197 2.23 4.13 6.29
C ILE A 197 1.02 4.87 5.69
N SER A 198 0.08 4.15 5.04
CA SER A 198 -1.22 4.73 4.68
C SER A 198 -1.99 5.26 5.90
N PHE A 199 -2.02 4.54 7.03
CA PHE A 199 -2.67 5.04 8.24
C PHE A 199 -1.90 6.21 8.90
N GLN A 200 -0.57 6.17 8.90
CA GLN A 200 0.26 7.28 9.37
C GLN A 200 0.05 8.55 8.51
N LEU A 201 -0.14 8.40 7.19
CA LEU A 201 -0.46 9.48 6.26
C LEU A 201 -1.90 10.02 6.44
N LEU A 202 -2.85 9.16 6.83
CA LEU A 202 -4.20 9.57 7.24
C LEU A 202 -4.16 10.47 8.49
N LEU A 203 -3.34 10.12 9.49
CA LEU A 203 -3.14 10.97 10.68
C LEU A 203 -2.49 12.32 10.33
N CYS A 204 -1.57 12.37 9.37
CA CYS A 204 -1.02 13.63 8.85
C CYS A 204 -2.10 14.49 8.17
N THR A 205 -3.01 13.85 7.42
CA THR A 205 -4.14 14.53 6.76
C THR A 205 -5.13 15.09 7.80
N LEU A 206 -5.41 14.34 8.86
CA LEU A 206 -6.26 14.80 9.97
C LEU A 206 -5.62 15.98 10.74
N GLU A 207 -4.30 16.00 10.96
CA GLU A 207 -3.60 17.15 11.57
C GLU A 207 -3.81 18.43 10.76
N LEU A 208 -3.69 18.35 9.43
CA LEU A 208 -3.90 19.47 8.52
C LEU A 208 -5.33 20.02 8.61
N PHE A 209 -6.33 19.13 8.62
CA PHE A 209 -7.73 19.54 8.67
C PHE A 209 -8.11 20.13 10.03
N ILE A 210 -7.65 19.55 11.14
CA ILE A 210 -7.87 20.08 12.50
C ILE A 210 -7.24 21.47 12.67
N LYS A 211 -6.05 21.70 12.09
CA LYS A 211 -5.39 23.01 12.11
C LYS A 211 -6.17 24.12 11.39
N ARG A 212 -6.93 23.77 10.35
CA ARG A 212 -7.48 24.73 9.38
C ARG A 212 -9.01 24.85 9.40
N CYS A 213 -9.73 23.88 9.95
CA CYS A 213 -11.18 23.96 10.04
C CYS A 213 -11.63 25.03 11.08
N PRO A 214 -12.82 25.66 10.90
CA PRO A 214 -13.42 26.51 11.91
C PRO A 214 -13.43 25.84 13.30
N SER A 215 -12.94 26.56 14.31
CA SER A 215 -12.66 25.94 15.62
C SER A 215 -13.90 25.38 16.30
N ASP A 216 -15.08 25.94 16.03
CA ASP A 216 -16.39 25.50 16.48
C ASP A 216 -16.70 24.05 16.09
N LEU A 217 -16.29 23.61 14.89
CA LEU A 217 -16.45 22.25 14.37
C LEU A 217 -15.61 21.18 15.10
N LEU A 218 -14.76 21.54 16.07
CA LEU A 218 -13.90 20.58 16.77
C LEU A 218 -14.46 20.11 18.11
N GLN A 219 -14.12 18.88 18.52
CA GLN A 219 -14.40 18.38 19.86
C GLN A 219 -13.48 19.05 20.91
N PRO A 220 -13.88 19.13 22.20
CA PRO A 220 -13.14 19.88 23.23
C PRO A 220 -11.67 19.51 23.40
N LEU A 221 -11.32 18.24 23.17
CA LEU A 221 -9.94 17.73 23.25
C LEU A 221 -9.04 18.38 22.20
N TYR A 222 -9.50 18.49 20.94
CA TYR A 222 -8.75 19.08 19.83
C TYR A 222 -8.76 20.62 19.89
N LYS A 223 -9.87 21.24 20.31
CA LYS A 223 -9.91 22.67 20.71
C LYS A 223 -8.83 23.01 21.76
N SER A 224 -8.59 22.09 22.70
CA SER A 224 -7.62 22.23 23.80
C SER A 224 -6.18 21.85 23.41
N ALA A 225 -5.96 21.22 22.25
CA ALA A 225 -4.62 20.98 21.70
C ALA A 225 -4.10 22.25 21.03
N LEU A 226 -4.88 22.81 20.10
CA LEU A 226 -4.54 24.01 19.31
C LEU A 226 -4.26 25.24 20.20
N SER A 227 -5.08 25.46 21.23
CA SER A 227 -4.96 26.65 22.09
C SER A 227 -3.69 26.69 22.93
N LYS A 228 -3.08 25.54 23.25
CA LYS A 228 -1.80 25.48 23.98
C LYS A 228 -0.65 26.04 23.14
N VAL A 229 -0.66 25.79 21.83
CA VAL A 229 0.40 26.20 20.89
C VAL A 229 0.37 27.69 20.60
N GLN A 230 -0.80 28.33 20.68
CA GLN A 230 -0.96 29.78 20.47
C GLN A 230 -0.56 30.65 21.69
N SER A 231 -0.06 30.04 22.77
CA SER A 231 0.43 30.75 23.96
C SER A 231 1.62 31.67 23.60
N PRO A 232 1.52 33.00 23.70
CA PRO A 232 2.64 33.88 23.40
C PRO A 232 3.76 33.67 24.42
N PRO A 233 5.05 33.62 24.01
CA PRO A 233 6.16 33.51 24.95
C PRO A 233 6.11 34.69 25.94
N THR A 234 6.12 34.38 27.23
CA THR A 234 5.97 35.37 28.30
C THR A 234 7.06 36.44 28.20
N ARG A 235 6.65 37.71 28.37
CA ARG A 235 7.47 38.91 28.10
C ARG A 235 8.77 38.95 28.91
N THR A 236 9.84 38.38 28.37
CA THR A 236 11.21 38.62 28.81
C THR A 236 11.67 40.04 28.37
N SER A 237 12.68 40.56 29.05
CA SER A 237 12.91 42.02 29.07
C SER A 237 13.45 42.59 27.76
N ARG A 238 13.02 43.82 27.42
CA ARG A 238 13.55 44.58 26.28
C ARG A 238 15.03 44.93 26.51
N ARG A 239 15.95 44.34 25.74
CA ARG A 239 17.27 44.95 25.51
C ARG A 239 17.83 44.65 24.12
N ASN A 240 18.31 45.72 23.47
CA ASN A 240 19.11 45.76 22.24
C ASN A 240 18.50 45.09 20.98
N GLN A 241 17.87 45.90 20.12
CA GLN A 241 17.66 45.53 18.72
C GLN A 241 19.00 45.53 17.97
N SER A 242 19.29 44.47 17.21
CA SER A 242 20.19 44.51 16.06
C SER A 242 19.47 43.91 14.85
N LYS A 243 19.71 44.46 13.65
CA LYS A 243 18.94 44.11 12.45
C LYS A 243 19.38 42.77 11.84
N VAL A 244 18.91 41.66 12.41
CA VAL A 244 18.90 40.37 11.71
C VAL A 244 17.66 40.32 10.81
N LYS A 245 17.84 39.96 9.54
CA LYS A 245 16.77 39.87 8.54
C LYS A 245 16.00 38.56 8.79
N THR A 246 14.79 38.65 9.33
CA THR A 246 14.01 37.47 9.74
C THR A 246 13.73 36.55 8.54
N ARG A 247 14.20 35.30 8.61
CA ARG A 247 13.73 34.21 7.74
C ARG A 247 12.22 34.04 7.97
N PRO A 248 11.39 33.75 6.96
CA PRO A 248 10.00 33.36 7.19
C PRO A 248 9.95 32.19 8.18
N PRO A 249 8.94 32.09 9.06
CA PRO A 249 8.76 30.89 9.86
C PRO A 249 8.57 29.71 8.91
N GLU A 250 9.32 28.64 9.16
CA GLU A 250 9.07 27.36 8.48
C GLU A 250 7.76 26.79 9.03
N PRO A 251 6.99 26.03 8.23
CA PRO A 251 5.73 25.46 8.67
C PRO A 251 5.98 24.35 9.70
N GLU A 252 6.16 24.73 10.97
CA GLU A 252 6.35 23.78 12.06
C GLU A 252 5.12 22.87 12.19
N VAL A 253 5.38 21.56 12.07
CA VAL A 253 4.43 20.51 12.39
C VAL A 253 3.97 20.72 13.82
N ASP A 254 2.66 20.70 14.08
CA ASP A 254 2.19 20.81 15.46
C ASP A 254 2.38 19.44 16.10
N PHE A 255 3.59 19.24 16.63
CA PHE A 255 3.98 17.98 17.23
C PHE A 255 3.12 17.65 18.46
N GLN A 256 2.47 18.63 19.11
CA GLN A 256 1.57 18.37 20.22
C GLN A 256 0.20 17.87 19.74
N LEU A 257 -0.39 18.48 18.71
CA LEU A 257 -1.60 17.97 18.06
C LEU A 257 -1.34 16.59 17.43
N LEU A 258 -0.24 16.44 16.70
CA LEU A 258 0.12 15.18 16.05
C LEU A 258 0.39 14.08 17.07
N LYS A 259 1.05 14.38 18.20
CA LYS A 259 1.24 13.43 19.32
C LYS A 259 -0.09 13.00 19.92
N THR A 260 -1.02 13.93 20.16
CA THR A 260 -2.36 13.62 20.68
C THR A 260 -3.18 12.77 19.70
N LEU A 261 -3.11 13.04 18.38
CA LEU A 261 -3.67 12.16 17.36
C LEU A 261 -3.05 10.75 17.41
N CYS A 262 -1.74 10.65 17.61
CA CYS A 262 -1.05 9.35 17.69
C CYS A 262 -1.42 8.56 18.95
N GLU A 263 -1.56 9.24 20.09
CA GLU A 263 -1.98 8.65 21.37
C GLU A 263 -3.40 8.04 21.27
N GLU A 264 -4.37 8.79 20.75
CA GLU A 264 -5.74 8.32 20.47
C GLU A 264 -5.83 7.22 19.40
N ASN A 265 -4.76 7.01 18.62
CA ASN A 265 -4.71 6.05 17.52
C ASN A 265 -3.64 4.96 17.69
N GLU A 266 -3.09 4.78 18.89
CA GLU A 266 -2.14 3.71 19.24
C GLU A 266 -0.86 3.72 18.37
N CYS A 267 -0.51 4.88 17.80
CA CYS A 267 0.57 5.06 16.82
C CYS A 267 1.87 5.61 17.43
N ASN A 268 3.00 5.34 16.78
CA ASN A 268 4.27 5.97 17.13
C ASN A 268 4.39 7.38 16.54
N ALA A 269 4.34 8.41 17.38
CA ALA A 269 4.36 9.81 16.94
C ALA A 269 5.62 10.22 16.15
N GLU A 270 6.77 9.59 16.37
CA GLU A 270 8.01 9.90 15.65
C GLU A 270 8.04 9.26 14.24
N GLU A 271 7.37 8.11 14.04
CA GLU A 271 7.13 7.59 12.67
C GLU A 271 6.14 8.49 11.91
N VAL A 272 5.02 8.86 12.52
CA VAL A 272 4.00 9.72 11.89
C VAL A 272 4.60 11.09 11.53
N LYS A 273 5.40 11.68 12.43
CA LYS A 273 6.16 12.91 12.16
C LYS A 273 7.12 12.76 10.96
N ASN A 274 7.78 11.62 10.79
CA ASN A 274 8.64 11.38 9.64
C ASN A 274 7.85 11.19 8.34
N VAL A 275 6.68 10.53 8.39
CA VAL A 275 5.73 10.51 7.25
C VAL A 275 5.31 11.93 6.90
N TYR A 276 5.03 12.78 7.90
CA TYR A 276 4.69 14.18 7.72
C TYR A 276 5.82 14.94 7.02
N GLN A 277 7.01 14.98 7.62
CA GLN A 277 8.16 15.78 7.17
C GLN A 277 8.76 15.33 5.83
N THR A 278 8.46 14.11 5.37
CA THR A 278 8.96 13.60 4.08
C THR A 278 7.87 13.52 3.03
N SER A 279 6.88 12.64 3.25
CA SER A 279 5.96 12.19 2.22
C SER A 279 4.73 13.10 2.13
N PHE A 280 4.22 13.58 3.26
CA PHE A 280 3.10 14.50 3.30
C PHE A 280 3.51 15.94 2.94
N SER A 281 4.65 16.43 3.45
CA SER A 281 5.17 17.75 3.08
C SER A 281 5.42 17.87 1.58
N ALA A 282 6.08 16.89 0.95
CA ALA A 282 6.27 16.87 -0.51
C ALA A 282 4.94 16.82 -1.28
N PHE A 283 3.92 16.15 -0.74
CA PHE A 283 2.56 16.17 -1.29
C PHE A 283 1.90 17.56 -1.17
N LEU A 284 2.00 18.23 -0.02
CA LEU A 284 1.45 19.57 0.18
C LEU A 284 2.18 20.63 -0.66
N ASP A 285 3.49 20.49 -0.87
CA ASP A 285 4.25 21.31 -1.81
C ASP A 285 3.78 21.08 -3.26
N SER A 286 3.38 19.85 -3.63
CA SER A 286 2.79 19.55 -4.95
C SER A 286 1.39 20.12 -5.19
N LEU A 287 0.81 20.80 -4.18
CA LEU A 287 -0.48 21.47 -4.20
C LEU A 287 -0.39 22.97 -3.85
N ASP A 288 0.82 23.51 -3.66
CA ASP A 288 1.08 24.85 -3.06
C ASP A 288 0.45 25.08 -1.67
N LEU A 289 -0.15 24.05 -1.05
CA LEU A 289 -0.87 24.13 0.22
C LEU A 289 0.05 24.22 1.44
N SER A 290 1.34 23.91 1.32
CA SER A 290 2.29 23.92 2.45
C SER A 290 2.47 25.29 3.10
N ARG A 291 2.15 26.38 2.39
CA ARG A 291 2.29 27.77 2.85
C ARG A 291 0.99 28.56 2.94
N SER A 292 -0.09 28.09 2.31
CA SER A 292 -1.42 28.70 2.50
C SER A 292 -1.94 28.36 3.90
N PRO A 293 -2.48 29.33 4.67
CA PRO A 293 -3.21 29.07 5.90
C PRO A 293 -4.65 28.59 5.65
N ASP A 294 -5.13 28.69 4.41
CA ASP A 294 -6.53 28.57 4.05
C ASP A 294 -7.01 27.11 4.08
N PHE A 295 -8.30 26.94 4.33
CA PHE A 295 -8.92 25.62 4.32
C PHE A 295 -8.96 25.05 2.88
N PRO A 296 -8.46 23.82 2.64
CA PRO A 296 -8.44 23.22 1.31
C PRO A 296 -9.83 23.18 0.65
N GLN A 297 -9.91 23.63 -0.61
CA GLN A 297 -11.19 23.79 -1.32
C GLN A 297 -11.71 22.45 -1.85
N ALA A 298 -12.90 22.03 -1.41
CA ALA A 298 -13.47 20.72 -1.73
C ALA A 298 -13.49 20.39 -3.23
N ASN A 299 -13.87 21.36 -4.08
CA ASN A 299 -13.96 21.20 -5.53
C ASN A 299 -12.60 20.91 -6.20
N ASP A 300 -11.53 21.59 -5.78
CA ASP A 300 -10.18 21.41 -6.33
C ASP A 300 -9.63 20.03 -5.96
N ILE A 301 -9.69 19.65 -4.68
CA ILE A 301 -9.27 18.33 -4.20
C ILE A 301 -10.04 17.23 -4.93
N ASN A 302 -11.35 17.41 -5.10
CA ASN A 302 -12.20 16.43 -5.78
C ASN A 302 -11.90 16.32 -7.28
N GLN A 303 -11.63 17.41 -7.98
CA GLN A 303 -11.18 17.37 -9.38
C GLN A 303 -9.81 16.69 -9.50
N GLN A 304 -8.84 17.09 -8.67
CA GLN A 304 -7.51 16.51 -8.68
C GLN A 304 -7.48 15.02 -8.30
N TYR A 305 -8.47 14.56 -7.52
CA TYR A 305 -8.71 13.14 -7.27
C TYR A 305 -9.41 12.44 -8.44
N GLU A 306 -10.42 13.04 -9.06
CA GLU A 306 -11.08 12.52 -10.27
C GLU A 306 -10.05 12.23 -11.38
N GLU A 307 -9.15 13.18 -11.65
CA GLU A 307 -8.08 13.03 -12.64
C GLU A 307 -7.10 11.90 -12.29
N HIS A 308 -6.84 11.64 -11.00
CA HIS A 308 -6.01 10.52 -10.52
C HIS A 308 -6.73 9.18 -10.65
N TYR A 309 -7.99 9.10 -10.26
CA TYR A 309 -8.85 7.92 -10.36
C TYR A 309 -9.07 7.51 -11.83
N LEU A 310 -9.41 8.45 -12.71
CA LEU A 310 -9.58 8.19 -14.14
C LEU A 310 -8.26 7.80 -14.83
N LYS A 311 -7.11 8.21 -14.29
CA LYS A 311 -5.79 7.76 -14.76
C LYS A 311 -5.43 6.36 -14.25
N SER A 312 -5.77 6.02 -13.01
CA SER A 312 -5.47 4.70 -12.41
C SER A 312 -6.45 3.59 -12.79
N ARG A 313 -7.66 3.95 -13.28
CA ARG A 313 -8.71 3.04 -13.77
C ARG A 313 -9.26 2.05 -12.74
N ASP A 314 -9.11 2.39 -11.46
CA ASP A 314 -9.39 1.50 -10.34
C ASP A 314 -10.81 1.72 -9.75
N ILE A 315 -10.97 1.46 -8.46
CA ILE A 315 -12.11 1.80 -7.63
C ILE A 315 -12.05 3.28 -7.22
N ASP A 316 -13.15 4.00 -7.37
CA ASP A 316 -13.32 5.35 -6.80
C ASP A 316 -13.44 5.28 -5.27
N GLY A 317 -12.40 5.73 -4.58
CA GLY A 317 -12.31 5.70 -3.11
C GLY A 317 -13.30 6.63 -2.40
N ARG A 318 -13.87 7.64 -3.08
CA ARG A 318 -14.87 8.54 -2.49
C ARG A 318 -16.17 7.79 -2.17
N LEU A 319 -16.48 6.75 -2.94
CA LEU A 319 -17.69 5.94 -2.81
C LEU A 319 -17.83 5.25 -1.44
N PHE A 320 -16.72 5.04 -0.70
CA PHE A 320 -16.78 4.54 0.68
C PHE A 320 -17.48 5.54 1.62
N PHE A 321 -17.26 6.85 1.41
CA PHE A 321 -17.88 7.91 2.21
C PHE A 321 -19.39 8.01 1.98
N ASP A 322 -19.81 7.91 0.72
CA ASP A 322 -21.21 7.93 0.33
C ASP A 322 -21.90 6.56 0.43
N ARG A 323 -21.17 5.54 0.92
CA ARG A 323 -21.64 4.17 1.21
C ARG A 323 -22.29 3.47 0.01
N ASP A 324 -21.68 3.65 -1.16
CA ASP A 324 -22.12 3.05 -2.42
C ASP A 324 -22.07 1.51 -2.39
N GLU A 325 -23.09 0.87 -2.96
CA GLU A 325 -23.24 -0.60 -2.98
C GLU A 325 -22.09 -1.32 -3.69
N THR A 326 -21.31 -0.64 -4.55
CA THR A 326 -20.15 -1.26 -5.22
C THR A 326 -18.93 -1.43 -4.31
N VAL A 327 -18.83 -0.69 -3.20
CA VAL A 327 -17.70 -0.75 -2.26
C VAL A 327 -18.08 -1.13 -0.84
N VAL A 328 -19.34 -0.97 -0.45
CA VAL A 328 -19.83 -1.50 0.83
C VAL A 328 -20.01 -3.02 0.71
N PRO A 329 -19.39 -3.85 1.58
CA PRO A 329 -19.64 -5.28 1.56
C PRO A 329 -21.11 -5.58 1.90
N PRO A 330 -21.70 -6.69 1.41
CA PRO A 330 -23.09 -7.00 1.71
C PRO A 330 -23.31 -7.03 3.22
N LYS A 331 -24.46 -6.50 3.68
CA LYS A 331 -24.91 -6.76 5.05
C LYS A 331 -25.29 -8.24 5.17
N VAL A 332 -24.29 -9.07 5.48
CA VAL A 332 -24.54 -10.43 5.94
C VAL A 332 -25.25 -10.31 7.27
N GLU A 333 -26.56 -10.54 7.25
CA GLU A 333 -27.30 -10.80 8.49
C GLU A 333 -26.68 -12.05 9.11
N ILE A 334 -26.11 -11.89 10.31
CA ILE A 334 -25.46 -12.98 11.05
C ILE A 334 -26.57 -13.88 11.61
N SER A 335 -27.11 -14.71 10.72
CA SER A 335 -27.96 -15.85 11.06
C SER A 335 -27.22 -16.71 12.08
N GLN A 336 -27.90 -17.10 13.16
CA GLN A 336 -27.25 -17.66 14.35
C GLN A 336 -26.86 -19.15 14.20
N VAL A 337 -26.09 -19.47 13.17
CA VAL A 337 -25.53 -20.79 12.86
C VAL A 337 -24.14 -20.57 12.26
N GLU A 338 -23.05 -21.22 12.68
CA GLU A 338 -22.92 -22.38 13.56
C GLU A 338 -22.23 -22.05 14.90
N ARG A 339 -22.65 -22.71 15.99
CA ARG A 339 -21.84 -22.77 17.22
C ARG A 339 -20.91 -23.96 17.14
N THR A 340 -19.61 -23.71 17.00
CA THR A 340 -18.58 -24.74 17.23
C THR A 340 -18.78 -25.34 18.63
N PRO A 341 -18.77 -26.68 18.80
CA PRO A 341 -19.09 -27.29 20.10
C PRO A 341 -18.06 -26.90 21.15
N LYS A 342 -18.49 -26.12 22.15
CA LYS A 342 -17.64 -25.74 23.29
C LYS A 342 -17.23 -26.98 24.07
N LYS A 343 -15.92 -27.22 24.16
CA LYS A 343 -15.35 -28.19 25.08
C LYS A 343 -15.43 -27.60 26.49
N ASN A 344 -16.22 -28.22 27.37
CA ASN A 344 -16.43 -27.70 28.73
C ASN A 344 -15.11 -27.72 29.53
N LEU A 345 -14.66 -26.53 29.91
CA LEU A 345 -13.70 -26.27 30.99
C LEU A 345 -14.36 -25.22 31.92
N PRO A 346 -14.19 -25.33 33.25
CA PRO A 346 -14.80 -24.42 34.21
C PRO A 346 -14.15 -23.03 34.19
N ASP A 347 -14.84 -22.07 34.80
CA ASP A 347 -14.60 -20.64 34.64
C ASP A 347 -13.19 -20.15 35.05
N GLU A 348 -12.50 -19.51 34.12
CA GLU A 348 -11.67 -18.32 34.39
C GLU A 348 -12.34 -17.12 33.70
N ASP A 349 -12.15 -15.92 34.25
CA ASP A 349 -12.76 -14.67 33.77
C ASP A 349 -12.24 -14.26 32.38
N GLY A 350 -12.79 -14.90 31.34
CA GLY A 350 -12.50 -14.65 29.94
C GLY A 350 -13.00 -13.28 29.51
N ILE A 351 -12.18 -12.24 29.71
CA ILE A 351 -12.37 -10.89 29.17
C ILE A 351 -12.76 -11.03 27.70
N LEU A 352 -13.96 -10.54 27.35
CA LEU A 352 -14.47 -10.52 25.98
C LEU A 352 -13.68 -9.48 25.16
N ILE A 353 -12.50 -9.87 24.69
CA ILE A 353 -11.68 -9.07 23.78
C ILE A 353 -12.51 -8.81 22.52
N PRO A 354 -12.89 -7.54 22.22
CA PRO A 354 -13.63 -7.24 21.01
C PRO A 354 -12.73 -7.52 19.79
N PRO A 355 -13.29 -8.03 18.68
CA PRO A 355 -12.50 -8.40 17.50
C PRO A 355 -11.66 -7.21 17.03
N GLN A 356 -10.34 -7.41 16.94
CA GLN A 356 -9.43 -6.34 16.57
C GLN A 356 -9.59 -6.00 15.08
N THR A 357 -9.68 -4.71 14.76
CA THR A 357 -9.63 -4.24 13.38
C THR A 357 -8.21 -4.37 12.83
N PRO A 358 -8.00 -4.51 11.50
CA PRO A 358 -6.67 -4.72 10.92
C PRO A 358 -5.62 -3.70 11.34
N ILE A 359 -6.01 -2.42 11.42
CA ILE A 359 -5.14 -1.33 11.89
C ILE A 359 -4.76 -1.50 13.37
N ARG A 360 -5.68 -1.97 14.22
CA ARG A 360 -5.39 -2.18 15.65
C ARG A 360 -4.49 -3.39 15.89
N ALA A 361 -4.66 -4.46 15.12
CA ALA A 361 -3.77 -5.61 15.14
C ALA A 361 -2.34 -5.17 14.78
N ALA A 362 -2.17 -4.51 13.62
CA ALA A 362 -0.88 -3.99 13.19
C ALA A 362 -0.25 -3.04 14.23
N MET A 363 -0.99 -2.07 14.78
CA MET A 363 -0.45 -1.18 15.83
C MET A 363 -0.04 -1.96 17.09
N THR A 364 -0.80 -2.98 17.48
CA THR A 364 -0.48 -3.82 18.66
C THR A 364 0.81 -4.62 18.43
N SER A 365 0.94 -5.30 17.29
CA SER A 365 2.13 -6.08 16.93
C SER A 365 3.37 -5.19 16.81
N ILE A 366 3.24 -4.00 16.22
CA ILE A 366 4.30 -2.98 16.16
C ILE A 366 4.69 -2.51 17.58
N GLN A 367 3.72 -2.26 18.46
CA GLN A 367 4.01 -1.85 19.85
C GLN A 367 4.74 -2.94 20.62
N GLN A 368 4.38 -4.22 20.47
CA GLN A 368 5.06 -5.35 21.09
C GLN A 368 6.53 -5.43 20.66
N LEU A 369 6.78 -5.50 19.34
CA LEU A 369 8.13 -5.51 18.77
C LEU A 369 8.96 -4.31 19.22
N ARG A 370 8.36 -3.11 19.26
CA ARG A 370 9.07 -1.89 19.69
C ARG A 370 9.30 -1.83 21.20
N GLY A 371 8.43 -2.41 22.02
CA GLY A 371 8.59 -2.51 23.47
C GLY A 371 9.85 -3.30 23.83
N ASP A 372 9.95 -4.53 23.31
CA ASP A 372 11.12 -5.41 23.48
C ASP A 372 12.43 -4.73 23.06
N LEU A 373 12.44 -4.06 21.90
CA LEU A 373 13.67 -3.56 21.27
C LEU A 373 14.10 -2.15 21.68
N THR A 374 13.20 -1.30 22.21
CA THR A 374 13.56 0.09 22.55
C THR A 374 14.47 0.19 23.77
N SER A 375 14.49 -0.84 24.61
CA SER A 375 15.42 -1.02 25.73
C SER A 375 16.91 -1.09 25.35
N SER A 376 17.21 -1.59 24.14
CA SER A 376 18.53 -2.14 23.80
C SER A 376 19.45 -1.18 23.02
N GLY A 377 18.89 -0.16 22.37
CA GLY A 377 19.64 0.85 21.61
C GLY A 377 20.22 0.37 20.27
N ASP A 378 20.69 1.30 19.44
CA ASP A 378 21.19 1.02 18.07
C ASP A 378 22.64 0.48 18.05
N GLN A 379 23.13 -0.11 19.14
CA GLN A 379 24.54 -0.47 19.37
C GLN A 379 24.65 -1.83 20.07
N PRO A 380 25.79 -2.55 19.95
CA PRO A 380 26.01 -3.78 20.71
C PRO A 380 26.06 -3.49 22.22
N SER A 381 25.57 -4.43 23.04
CA SER A 381 25.67 -4.33 24.49
C SER A 381 27.12 -4.43 24.98
N THR A 382 27.36 -4.13 26.25
CA THR A 382 28.66 -4.37 26.92
C THR A 382 29.07 -5.84 26.87
N ASN A 383 28.12 -6.78 26.97
CA ASN A 383 28.39 -8.22 26.87
C ASN A 383 28.79 -8.60 25.44
N LEU A 384 28.04 -8.10 24.44
CA LEU A 384 28.28 -8.41 23.04
C LEU A 384 29.62 -7.82 22.56
N ALA A 385 29.93 -6.59 22.99
CA ALA A 385 31.26 -5.99 22.80
C ALA A 385 32.37 -6.82 23.48
N THR A 386 32.10 -7.48 24.61
CA THR A 386 33.07 -8.38 25.26
C THR A 386 33.32 -9.63 24.43
N TYR A 387 32.29 -10.27 23.86
CA TYR A 387 32.50 -11.38 22.89
C TYR A 387 33.31 -10.93 21.66
N PHE A 388 33.10 -9.70 21.16
CA PHE A 388 33.90 -9.16 20.05
C PHE A 388 35.39 -9.01 20.44
N LYS A 389 35.69 -8.52 21.65
CA LYS A 389 37.06 -8.41 22.16
C LYS A 389 37.73 -9.74 22.51
N ASN A 390 36.95 -10.78 22.80
CA ASN A 390 37.45 -12.14 23.06
C ASN A 390 37.75 -12.94 21.77
N CYS A 391 37.51 -12.37 20.58
CA CYS A 391 37.83 -13.00 19.31
C CYS A 391 39.32 -12.82 18.94
N THR A 392 39.93 -13.86 18.33
CA THR A 392 41.28 -13.78 17.74
C THR A 392 41.43 -12.65 16.71
N VAL A 393 40.35 -12.35 15.98
CA VAL A 393 40.20 -11.16 15.13
C VAL A 393 38.95 -10.42 15.60
N ASP A 394 39.13 -9.20 16.12
CA ASP A 394 38.04 -8.34 16.60
C ASP A 394 37.11 -7.95 15.43
N PRO A 395 35.85 -8.40 15.43
CA PRO A 395 34.94 -8.21 14.31
C PRO A 395 34.29 -6.83 14.27
N THR A 396 34.46 -6.00 15.31
CA THR A 396 33.67 -4.76 15.54
C THR A 396 33.59 -3.86 14.30
N GLN A 397 34.72 -3.60 13.64
CA GLN A 397 34.76 -2.73 12.45
C GLN A 397 34.12 -3.38 11.21
N GLY A 398 34.24 -4.71 11.06
CA GLY A 398 33.61 -5.47 9.99
C GLY A 398 32.08 -5.51 10.13
N VAL A 399 31.59 -5.62 11.38
CA VAL A 399 30.15 -5.53 11.71
C VAL A 399 29.62 -4.13 11.44
N LEU A 400 30.26 -3.08 11.98
CA LEU A 400 29.81 -1.69 11.80
C LEU A 400 29.73 -1.30 10.32
N LYS A 401 30.78 -1.58 9.54
CA LYS A 401 30.80 -1.28 8.09
C LYS A 401 29.72 -2.06 7.31
N ARG A 402 29.41 -3.30 7.70
CA ARG A 402 28.31 -4.08 7.11
C ARG A 402 26.96 -3.43 7.38
N LEU A 403 26.70 -3.03 8.62
CA LEU A 403 25.43 -2.40 9.00
C LEU A 403 25.24 -1.04 8.32
N GLU A 404 26.29 -0.23 8.20
CA GLU A 404 26.24 1.02 7.44
C GLU A 404 25.90 0.77 5.97
N THR A 405 26.63 -0.14 5.32
CA THR A 405 26.45 -0.46 3.89
C THR A 405 25.05 -1.00 3.61
N LEU A 406 24.60 -1.99 4.38
CA LEU A 406 23.27 -2.60 4.20
C LEU A 406 22.14 -1.65 4.62
N GLY A 407 22.37 -0.73 5.57
CA GLY A 407 21.38 0.29 5.93
C GLY A 407 21.14 1.31 4.81
N GLN A 408 22.19 1.69 4.09
CA GLN A 408 22.06 2.54 2.89
C GLN A 408 21.31 1.82 1.77
N VAL A 409 21.69 0.58 1.46
CA VAL A 409 21.01 -0.22 0.41
C VAL A 409 19.54 -0.48 0.77
N PHE A 410 19.26 -0.94 2.00
CA PHE A 410 17.91 -1.22 2.47
C PHE A 410 17.01 0.01 2.42
N SER A 411 17.46 1.16 2.94
CA SER A 411 16.64 2.38 2.95
C SER A 411 16.34 2.91 1.54
N GLN A 412 17.30 2.80 0.61
CA GLN A 412 17.07 3.14 -0.81
C GLN A 412 16.10 2.16 -1.49
N ARG A 413 16.28 0.84 -1.33
CA ARG A 413 15.39 -0.19 -1.90
C ARG A 413 13.98 -0.10 -1.33
N PHE A 414 13.84 0.24 -0.04
CA PHE A 414 12.56 0.51 0.61
C PHE A 414 11.87 1.74 -0.01
N GLY A 415 12.60 2.85 -0.21
CA GLY A 415 12.07 4.03 -0.93
C GLY A 415 11.67 3.73 -2.38
N GLN A 416 12.38 2.84 -3.08
CA GLN A 416 12.02 2.39 -4.43
C GLN A 416 10.76 1.50 -4.48
N ALA A 417 10.37 0.85 -3.38
CA ALA A 417 9.18 0.00 -3.32
C ALA A 417 7.95 0.73 -2.75
N VAL A 418 8.16 1.51 -1.68
CA VAL A 418 7.09 2.19 -0.93
C VAL A 418 6.75 3.56 -1.52
N GLY A 419 7.73 4.30 -2.02
CA GLY A 419 7.59 5.69 -2.47
C GLY A 419 8.86 6.49 -2.18
N LEU A 420 9.28 7.35 -3.12
CA LEU A 420 10.61 7.97 -3.14
C LEU A 420 10.96 8.76 -1.86
N HIS A 421 9.97 9.33 -1.18
CA HIS A 421 10.16 10.09 0.06
C HIS A 421 10.29 9.20 1.31
N CYS A 422 9.97 7.90 1.23
CA CYS A 422 9.90 6.98 2.35
C CYS A 422 11.27 6.37 2.78
N VAL A 423 12.39 6.81 2.18
CA VAL A 423 13.75 6.35 2.52
C VAL A 423 14.06 6.49 4.03
N ALA A 424 13.61 7.58 4.66
CA ALA A 424 13.78 7.80 6.10
C ALA A 424 13.04 6.75 6.96
N LEU A 425 11.86 6.33 6.53
CA LEU A 425 11.08 5.26 7.18
C LEU A 425 11.81 3.92 7.02
N GLY A 426 12.35 3.63 5.82
CA GLY A 426 13.21 2.48 5.57
C GLY A 426 14.41 2.41 6.53
N LEU A 427 15.07 3.55 6.79
CA LEU A 427 16.15 3.61 7.78
C LEU A 427 15.67 3.38 9.23
N GLN A 428 14.45 3.81 9.59
CA GLN A 428 13.86 3.48 10.90
C GLN A 428 13.56 1.98 11.04
N ARG A 429 13.00 1.34 10.01
CA ARG A 429 12.75 -0.11 10.00
C ARG A 429 14.07 -0.90 10.04
N PHE A 430 15.09 -0.44 9.31
CA PHE A 430 16.44 -1.01 9.39
C PHE A 430 17.03 -0.95 10.81
N LYS A 431 16.89 0.20 11.51
CA LYS A 431 17.33 0.34 12.91
C LYS A 431 16.63 -0.62 13.89
N LEU A 432 15.35 -0.93 13.68
CA LEU A 432 14.67 -1.97 14.45
C LEU A 432 15.27 -3.36 14.16
N GLY A 433 15.59 -3.66 12.90
CA GLY A 433 16.28 -4.89 12.51
C GLY A 433 17.66 -5.02 13.15
N VAL A 434 18.45 -3.93 13.21
CA VAL A 434 19.75 -3.89 13.90
C VAL A 434 19.65 -4.20 15.40
N ARG A 435 18.63 -3.68 16.08
CA ARG A 435 18.37 -3.96 17.51
C ARG A 435 18.10 -5.45 17.74
N LEU A 436 17.21 -6.01 16.93
CA LEU A 436 16.85 -7.43 17.02
C LEU A 436 18.04 -8.33 16.66
N TYR A 437 18.77 -8.00 15.60
CA TYR A 437 20.02 -8.65 15.21
C TYR A 437 21.05 -8.72 16.36
N TYR A 438 21.28 -7.62 17.09
CA TYR A 438 22.19 -7.62 18.24
C TYR A 438 21.62 -8.43 19.42
N LYS A 439 20.32 -8.29 19.75
CA LYS A 439 19.64 -9.06 20.82
C LYS A 439 19.77 -10.57 20.58
N VAL A 440 19.47 -11.02 19.36
CA VAL A 440 19.53 -12.44 18.95
C VAL A 440 20.97 -12.94 18.87
N MET A 441 21.92 -12.14 18.38
CA MET A 441 23.34 -12.52 18.37
C MET A 441 23.88 -12.76 19.79
N GLU A 442 23.55 -11.89 20.76
CA GLU A 442 23.96 -12.08 22.15
C GLU A 442 23.32 -13.33 22.78
N ALA A 443 22.06 -13.62 22.45
CA ALA A 443 21.37 -14.85 22.90
C ALA A 443 22.03 -16.11 22.31
N MET A 444 22.36 -16.11 21.01
CA MET A 444 23.09 -17.21 20.35
C MET A 444 24.46 -17.44 21.00
N LEU A 445 25.26 -16.38 21.20
CA LEU A 445 26.61 -16.50 21.76
C LEU A 445 26.60 -17.01 23.21
N LYS A 446 25.64 -16.60 24.05
CA LYS A 446 25.46 -17.16 25.40
C LYS A 446 25.09 -18.64 25.40
N SER A 447 24.26 -19.06 24.44
CA SER A 447 23.90 -20.46 24.24
C SER A 447 25.11 -21.29 23.82
N GLU A 448 25.89 -20.79 22.86
CA GLU A 448 27.11 -21.43 22.36
C GLU A 448 28.23 -21.48 23.40
N GLU A 449 28.42 -20.43 24.22
CA GLU A 449 29.37 -20.44 25.35
C GLU A 449 29.01 -21.55 26.35
N LYS A 450 27.72 -21.64 26.72
CA LYS A 450 27.23 -22.70 27.60
C LYS A 450 27.37 -24.10 26.99
N ARG A 451 27.28 -24.24 25.66
CA ARG A 451 27.37 -25.52 24.95
C ARG A 451 28.80 -25.99 24.69
N LEU A 452 29.73 -25.06 24.43
CA LEU A 452 31.10 -25.35 24.01
C LEU A 452 32.16 -25.05 25.09
N SER A 453 31.80 -24.34 26.16
CA SER A 453 32.72 -23.86 27.21
C SER A 453 33.89 -23.02 26.68
N VAL A 454 33.64 -22.21 25.64
CA VAL A 454 34.60 -21.26 25.06
C VAL A 454 33.98 -19.87 24.88
N GLN A 455 34.81 -18.82 24.93
CA GLN A 455 34.39 -17.43 24.73
C GLN A 455 34.91 -16.80 23.42
N ASN A 456 35.77 -17.49 22.69
CA ASN A 456 36.36 -17.03 21.44
C ASN A 456 35.58 -17.59 20.24
N PHE A 457 34.67 -16.78 19.69
CA PHE A 457 33.84 -17.14 18.54
C PHE A 457 34.37 -16.55 17.22
N SER A 458 35.68 -16.28 17.13
CA SER A 458 36.27 -15.51 16.02
C SER A 458 35.98 -16.06 14.62
N LYS A 459 35.77 -17.38 14.46
CA LYS A 459 35.36 -17.96 13.17
C LYS A 459 33.93 -17.56 12.78
N LEU A 460 32.99 -17.61 13.73
CA LEU A 460 31.59 -17.27 13.50
C LEU A 460 31.41 -15.76 13.34
N LEU A 461 32.04 -14.97 14.20
CA LEU A 461 31.89 -13.52 14.22
C LEU A 461 32.73 -12.77 13.17
N ASN A 462 33.53 -13.48 12.37
CA ASN A 462 34.11 -12.93 11.14
C ASN A 462 33.47 -13.54 9.87
N ASP A 463 32.48 -14.42 10.00
CA ASP A 463 31.76 -15.01 8.87
C ASP A 463 30.76 -13.98 8.30
N SER A 464 31.01 -13.58 7.05
CA SER A 464 30.18 -12.58 6.36
C SER A 464 28.75 -13.06 6.10
N THR A 465 28.59 -14.35 5.86
CA THR A 465 27.31 -14.96 5.51
C THR A 465 26.45 -15.11 6.76
N PHE A 466 27.02 -15.55 7.88
CA PHE A 466 26.34 -15.55 9.19
C PHE A 466 25.77 -14.17 9.53
N HIS A 467 26.59 -13.12 9.46
CA HIS A 467 26.13 -11.77 9.81
C HIS A 467 25.07 -11.22 8.85
N THR A 468 25.15 -11.54 7.55
CA THR A 468 24.12 -11.11 6.58
C THR A 468 22.81 -11.92 6.77
N SER A 469 22.87 -13.24 6.97
CA SER A 469 21.68 -14.07 7.24
C SER A 469 20.97 -13.66 8.53
N LEU A 470 21.71 -13.46 9.62
CA LEU A 470 21.14 -13.06 10.91
C LEU A 470 20.44 -11.69 10.82
N LEU A 471 21.05 -10.75 10.10
CA LEU A 471 20.46 -9.42 9.88
C LEU A 471 19.24 -9.50 8.94
N ALA A 472 19.30 -10.30 7.88
CA ALA A 472 18.17 -10.51 6.98
C ALA A 472 16.96 -11.11 7.70
N CYS A 473 17.16 -12.11 8.57
CA CYS A 473 16.08 -12.70 9.36
C CYS A 473 15.50 -11.69 10.38
N ALA A 474 16.36 -10.90 11.03
CA ALA A 474 15.91 -9.81 11.91
C ALA A 474 15.13 -8.71 11.16
N LEU A 475 15.51 -8.40 9.92
CA LEU A 475 14.79 -7.45 9.06
C LEU A 475 13.47 -8.05 8.56
N GLU A 476 13.41 -9.33 8.21
CA GLU A 476 12.18 -10.02 7.81
C GLU A 476 11.14 -10.03 8.94
N VAL A 477 11.54 -10.32 10.18
CA VAL A 477 10.66 -10.19 11.37
C VAL A 477 10.09 -8.79 11.50
N VAL A 478 10.91 -7.75 11.30
CA VAL A 478 10.44 -6.36 11.32
C VAL A 478 9.46 -6.11 10.18
N MET A 479 9.82 -6.43 8.94
CA MET A 479 8.98 -6.17 7.78
C MET A 479 7.64 -6.90 7.84
N ALA A 480 7.62 -8.14 8.32
CA ALA A 480 6.40 -8.89 8.56
C ALA A 480 5.52 -8.27 9.66
N THR A 481 6.11 -7.78 10.74
CA THR A 481 5.35 -7.09 11.81
C THR A 481 4.64 -5.82 11.31
N TYR A 482 5.21 -5.12 10.33
CA TYR A 482 4.56 -3.94 9.71
C TYR A 482 3.66 -4.29 8.50
N GLY A 483 3.87 -5.43 7.85
CA GLY A 483 3.12 -5.90 6.67
C GLY A 483 1.95 -6.84 6.99
N GLU A 484 1.39 -6.78 8.21
CA GLU A 484 0.54 -7.83 8.80
C GLU A 484 -0.72 -8.21 7.98
N SER A 485 -1.16 -7.34 7.06
CA SER A 485 -2.25 -7.59 6.11
C SER A 485 -1.95 -8.71 5.10
N SER A 486 -0.67 -8.96 4.74
CA SER A 486 -0.32 -9.87 3.63
C SER A 486 -0.40 -11.37 4.01
N PHE A 487 -0.15 -11.72 5.28
CA PHE A 487 -0.01 -13.12 5.73
C PHE A 487 -1.32 -13.90 5.81
N LYS A 488 -2.46 -13.20 5.90
CA LYS A 488 -3.79 -13.82 6.04
C LYS A 488 -4.43 -14.20 4.70
N THR A 489 -3.88 -13.70 3.59
CA THR A 489 -4.42 -13.88 2.22
C THR A 489 -3.38 -14.52 1.28
N GLY A 490 -2.44 -15.29 1.81
CA GLY A 490 -1.47 -16.06 1.02
C GLY A 490 -0.49 -15.21 0.20
N GLY A 491 -0.15 -14.00 0.65
CA GLY A 491 0.63 -13.00 -0.10
C GLY A 491 2.12 -13.30 -0.28
N TYR A 492 2.47 -14.50 -0.74
CA TYR A 492 3.83 -14.89 -1.13
C TYR A 492 4.04 -14.70 -2.62
N ASN A 493 5.22 -14.24 -3.03
CA ASN A 493 5.47 -13.83 -4.42
C ASN A 493 5.50 -15.03 -5.37
N HIS A 494 4.37 -15.26 -6.06
CA HIS A 494 4.20 -16.31 -7.07
C HIS A 494 5.01 -16.07 -8.36
N GLY A 495 5.77 -14.97 -8.47
CA GLY A 495 6.49 -14.53 -9.65
C GLY A 495 7.28 -15.62 -10.39
N GLY A 496 6.84 -15.91 -11.61
CA GLY A 496 7.68 -16.45 -12.67
C GLY A 496 8.55 -15.36 -13.29
N SER A 497 9.53 -15.75 -14.10
CA SER A 497 10.43 -14.81 -14.77
C SER A 497 9.74 -14.10 -15.94
N GLY A 498 9.20 -12.90 -15.72
CA GLY A 498 8.72 -12.03 -16.82
C GLY A 498 7.75 -10.92 -16.43
N ASP A 499 6.93 -11.13 -15.40
CA ASP A 499 5.92 -10.14 -14.98
C ASP A 499 6.55 -8.86 -14.36
N PRO A 500 5.89 -7.69 -14.49
CA PRO A 500 6.39 -6.44 -13.94
C PRO A 500 6.50 -6.53 -12.41
N VAL A 501 7.63 -6.08 -11.87
CA VAL A 501 8.00 -6.23 -10.45
C VAL A 501 6.88 -5.70 -9.54
N GLU A 502 6.19 -6.61 -8.85
CA GLU A 502 5.25 -6.24 -7.80
C GLU A 502 6.02 -5.50 -6.69
N THR A 503 5.70 -4.21 -6.48
CA THR A 503 6.36 -3.32 -5.52
C THR A 503 5.92 -3.59 -4.08
N ASN A 504 6.01 -4.86 -3.66
CA ASN A 504 5.84 -5.28 -2.27
C ASN A 504 7.20 -5.47 -1.58
N VAL A 505 7.17 -5.53 -0.25
CA VAL A 505 8.34 -5.74 0.64
C VAL A 505 8.20 -7.03 1.45
N CYS A 506 7.44 -8.00 0.92
CA CYS A 506 7.24 -9.31 1.52
C CYS A 506 8.38 -10.27 1.13
N PHE A 507 8.62 -11.30 1.94
CA PHE A 507 9.53 -12.38 1.59
C PHE A 507 9.25 -12.92 0.16
N PRO A 508 10.26 -13.05 -0.73
CA PRO A 508 11.71 -13.02 -0.47
C PRO A 508 12.43 -11.67 -0.66
N TRP A 509 11.72 -10.52 -0.73
CA TRP A 509 12.30 -9.20 -1.04
C TRP A 509 13.60 -8.87 -0.26
N ILE A 510 13.68 -9.26 1.01
CA ILE A 510 14.88 -9.02 1.84
C ILE A 510 16.15 -9.68 1.27
N LEU A 511 16.03 -10.85 0.63
CA LEU A 511 17.16 -11.60 0.08
C LEU A 511 17.83 -10.83 -1.06
N ASP A 512 17.02 -10.26 -1.96
CA ASP A 512 17.48 -9.42 -3.07
C ASP A 512 18.10 -8.10 -2.57
N VAL A 513 17.57 -7.56 -1.47
CA VAL A 513 18.05 -6.31 -0.85
C VAL A 513 19.41 -6.48 -0.17
N VAL A 514 19.64 -7.59 0.51
CA VAL A 514 20.94 -7.87 1.17
C VAL A 514 21.91 -8.71 0.31
N ASN A 515 21.50 -9.09 -0.91
CA ASN A 515 22.20 -9.98 -1.83
C ASN A 515 22.65 -11.29 -1.15
N LEU A 516 21.67 -12.04 -0.62
CA LEU A 516 21.86 -13.26 0.15
C LEU A 516 21.20 -14.45 -0.53
N SER A 517 21.89 -15.60 -0.56
CA SER A 517 21.27 -16.83 -1.09
C SER A 517 20.16 -17.33 -0.17
N ALA A 518 19.07 -17.83 -0.75
CA ALA A 518 17.96 -18.40 0.01
C ALA A 518 18.40 -19.56 0.92
N PHE A 519 19.37 -20.36 0.46
CA PHE A 519 19.95 -21.46 1.24
C PHE A 519 20.80 -20.97 2.43
N ASP A 520 21.41 -19.79 2.35
CA ASP A 520 22.13 -19.19 3.48
C ASP A 520 21.21 -18.50 4.49
N PHE A 521 20.06 -17.98 4.04
CA PHE A 521 19.00 -17.51 4.93
C PHE A 521 18.36 -18.69 5.69
N TYR A 522 17.98 -19.77 4.98
CA TYR A 522 17.41 -21.00 5.53
C TYR A 522 18.14 -21.48 6.80
N LYS A 523 19.47 -21.57 6.74
CA LYS A 523 20.33 -22.05 7.84
C LYS A 523 20.19 -21.28 9.16
N VAL A 524 19.71 -20.03 9.14
CA VAL A 524 19.58 -19.22 10.35
C VAL A 524 18.20 -19.32 11.00
N ILE A 525 17.15 -19.72 10.28
CA ILE A 525 15.75 -19.62 10.72
C ILE A 525 15.51 -20.38 12.04
N GLU A 526 15.81 -21.68 12.05
CA GLU A 526 15.60 -22.53 13.23
C GLU A 526 16.40 -22.04 14.45
N SER A 527 17.62 -21.55 14.22
CA SER A 527 18.49 -20.99 15.28
C SER A 527 18.00 -19.62 15.77
N PHE A 528 17.40 -18.81 14.90
CA PHE A 528 16.81 -17.51 15.23
C PHE A 528 15.59 -17.69 16.13
N ILE A 529 14.66 -18.58 15.75
CA ILE A 529 13.45 -18.87 16.53
C ILE A 529 13.81 -19.42 17.92
N LYS A 530 14.83 -20.29 18.01
CA LYS A 530 15.35 -20.79 19.30
C LYS A 530 16.02 -19.72 20.17
N ALA A 531 16.59 -18.69 19.56
CA ALA A 531 17.30 -17.61 20.25
C ALA A 531 16.39 -16.44 20.65
N GLU A 532 15.21 -16.29 20.02
CA GLU A 532 14.21 -15.27 20.36
C GLU A 532 12.85 -15.89 20.76
N PRO A 533 12.70 -16.34 22.02
CA PRO A 533 11.46 -16.95 22.48
C PRO A 533 10.31 -15.94 22.70
N THR A 534 10.51 -14.64 22.48
CA THR A 534 9.43 -13.62 22.58
C THR A 534 8.73 -13.33 21.25
N LEU A 535 9.12 -13.98 20.14
CA LEU A 535 8.41 -13.85 18.86
C LEU A 535 6.94 -14.27 18.99
N SER A 536 6.04 -13.51 18.35
CA SER A 536 4.63 -13.87 18.28
C SER A 536 4.42 -15.12 17.42
N LYS A 537 3.34 -15.87 17.68
CA LYS A 537 3.03 -17.11 16.94
C LYS A 537 2.88 -16.89 15.44
N ASP A 538 2.34 -15.75 15.04
CA ASP A 538 2.18 -15.39 13.62
C ASP A 538 3.53 -15.07 12.95
N ILE A 539 4.48 -14.48 13.67
CA ILE A 539 5.86 -14.25 13.17
C ILE A 539 6.65 -15.56 13.10
N VAL A 540 6.53 -16.46 14.09
CA VAL A 540 7.13 -17.80 14.03
C VAL A 540 6.58 -18.57 12.81
N LYS A 541 5.25 -18.58 12.63
CA LYS A 541 4.61 -19.21 11.47
C LYS A 541 5.03 -18.58 10.13
N HIS A 542 5.25 -17.27 10.08
CA HIS A 542 5.78 -16.61 8.88
C HIS A 542 7.20 -17.09 8.55
N LEU A 543 8.09 -17.18 9.55
CA LEU A 543 9.44 -17.70 9.37
C LEU A 543 9.42 -19.19 8.95
N GLU A 544 8.59 -20.04 9.55
CA GLU A 544 8.37 -21.44 9.15
C GLU A 544 7.84 -21.54 7.70
N THR A 545 6.92 -20.66 7.30
CA THR A 545 6.39 -20.66 5.92
C THR A 545 7.43 -20.15 4.92
N SER A 546 8.24 -19.16 5.31
CA SER A 546 9.39 -18.69 4.53
C SER A 546 10.43 -19.80 4.35
N GLU A 547 10.67 -20.62 5.38
CA GLU A 547 11.51 -21.82 5.32
C GLU A 547 10.99 -22.82 4.28
N ASN A 548 9.70 -23.15 4.33
CA ASN A 548 9.06 -24.05 3.35
C ASN A 548 9.17 -23.51 1.91
N LEU A 549 8.91 -22.22 1.68
CA LEU A 549 9.02 -21.59 0.35
C LEU A 549 10.46 -21.64 -0.22
N ILE A 550 11.48 -21.59 0.65
CA ILE A 550 12.87 -21.80 0.25
C ILE A 550 13.07 -23.25 -0.22
N MET A 551 12.64 -24.23 0.59
CA MET A 551 12.76 -25.66 0.31
C MET A 551 11.96 -26.13 -0.90
N GLU A 552 10.80 -25.52 -1.17
CA GLU A 552 9.92 -25.89 -2.28
C GLU A 552 10.33 -25.23 -3.61
N ARG A 553 10.76 -23.97 -3.58
CA ARG A 553 10.86 -23.16 -4.82
C ARG A 553 12.09 -22.25 -4.91
N ILE A 554 12.46 -21.52 -3.85
CA ILE A 554 13.40 -20.40 -4.01
C ILE A 554 14.86 -20.88 -4.08
N ALA A 555 15.23 -21.95 -3.35
CA ALA A 555 16.57 -22.53 -3.41
C ALA A 555 16.91 -23.22 -4.75
N TRP A 556 15.89 -23.50 -5.58
CA TRP A 556 16.01 -24.22 -6.86
C TRP A 556 15.91 -23.30 -8.09
N ARG A 557 15.94 -21.98 -7.90
CA ARG A 557 16.01 -21.02 -9.01
C ARG A 557 17.41 -21.09 -9.66
N PRO A 558 17.50 -21.04 -11.01
CA PRO A 558 18.77 -21.13 -11.75
C PRO A 558 19.61 -19.85 -11.66
#